data_AF-A0A2P2M3E6-F1
#
_entry.id   AF-A0A2P2M3E6-F1
#
_cell.length_a   1.000
_cell.length_b   1.000
_cell.length_c   1.000
_cell.angle_alpha   90.00
_cell.angle_beta   90.00
_cell.angle_gamma   90.00
#
_symmetry.space_group_name_H-M   'P 1'
#
loop_
_entity.id
_entity.type
_entity.pdbx_description
1 polymer ?
#
loop_
_entity_poly.entity_id
_entity_poly.type
_entity_poly.pdbx_seq_one_letter_code
_entity_poly.pdbx_strand_id
1 'polypeptide(L)' 'MQGGGEEVSIEELASNLSTYREQLYQVRQLLVEDPGNSEYVDMKKELTEVSFVP' A
#
# COMPACT_ATOMS: atom_id res chain seq x y z
N MET A 1 -17.91 -17.13 19.28
CA MET A 1 -17.63 -16.23 18.14
C MET A 1 -16.74 -17.01 17.19
N GLN A 2 -17.32 -17.49 16.09
CA GLN A 2 -16.65 -18.38 15.14
C GLN A 2 -15.95 -17.51 14.09
N GLY A 3 -14.65 -17.76 13.87
CA GLY A 3 -13.82 -16.98 12.96
C GLY A 3 -14.40 -16.96 11.55
N GLY A 4 -14.76 -15.76 11.08
CA GLY A 4 -15.22 -15.50 9.73
C GLY A 4 -14.06 -15.61 8.75
N GLY A 5 -13.84 -16.82 8.23
CA GLY A 5 -13.22 -16.98 6.93
C GLY A 5 -14.28 -16.67 5.88
N GLU A 6 -14.43 -15.40 5.50
CA GLU A 6 -15.19 -15.06 4.29
C GLU A 6 -14.46 -15.69 3.10
N GLU A 7 -15.14 -16.57 2.36
CA GLU A 7 -14.63 -17.09 1.10
C GLU A 7 -14.54 -15.94 0.10
N VAL A 8 -13.36 -15.30 0.04
CA VAL A 8 -13.10 -14.23 -0.92
C VAL A 8 -13.06 -14.84 -2.32
N SER A 9 -13.97 -14.40 -3.18
CA SER A 9 -14.05 -14.89 -4.56
C SER A 9 -12.84 -14.46 -5.39
N ILE A 10 -12.50 -15.21 -6.45
CA ILE A 10 -11.39 -14.86 -7.35
C ILE A 10 -11.63 -13.49 -7.99
N GLU A 11 -12.89 -13.19 -8.32
CA GLU A 11 -13.34 -11.91 -8.87
C GLU A 11 -13.13 -10.76 -7.88
N GLU A 12 -13.42 -10.98 -6.60
CA GLU A 12 -13.21 -10.01 -5.55
C GLU A 12 -11.73 -9.78 -5.27
N LEU A 13 -10.91 -10.84 -5.28
CA LEU A 13 -9.45 -10.72 -5.22
C LEU A 13 -8.88 -9.93 -6.42
N ALA A 14 -9.39 -10.18 -7.63
CA ALA A 14 -8.97 -9.47 -8.84
C ALA A 14 -9.39 -7.98 -8.81
N SER A 15 -10.60 -7.68 -8.30
CA SER A 15 -11.10 -6.32 -8.09
C SER A 15 -10.28 -5.58 -7.05
N ASN A 16 -9.98 -6.24 -5.92
CA ASN A 16 -9.14 -5.69 -4.85
C ASN A 16 -7.72 -5.41 -5.36
N LEU A 17 -7.12 -6.34 -6.11
CA LEU A 17 -5.80 -6.14 -6.71
C LEU A 17 -5.79 -4.97 -7.71
N SER A 18 -6.84 -4.82 -8.50
CA SER A 18 -6.96 -3.71 -9.45
C SER A 18 -7.05 -2.37 -8.72
N THR A 19 -7.87 -2.32 -7.66
CA THR A 19 -8.01 -1.15 -6.78
C THR A 19 -6.69 -0.78 -6.12
N TYR A 20 -5.97 -1.74 -5.55
CA TYR A 20 -4.67 -1.49 -4.92
C TYR A 20 -3.61 -1.00 -5.92
N ARG A 21 -3.63 -1.51 -7.15
CA ARG A 21 -2.72 -1.04 -8.21
C ARG A 21 -3.00 0.41 -8.59
N GLU A 22 -4.27 0.80 -8.67
CA GLU A 22 -4.67 2.18 -8.97
C GLU A 22 -4.29 3.15 -7.85
N GLN A 23 -4.52 2.76 -6.59
CA GLN A 23 -4.08 3.53 -5.42
C GLN A 23 -2.55 3.70 -5.40
N LEU A 24 -1.80 2.62 -5.69
CA LEU A 24 -0.34 2.70 -5.76
C LEU A 24 0.13 3.63 -6.89
N TYR A 25 -0.58 3.64 -8.03
CA TYR A 25 -0.29 4.55 -9.13
C TYR A 25 -0.50 6.01 -8.71
N GLN A 26 -1.61 6.32 -8.02
CA GLN A 26 -1.90 7.66 -7.49
C GLN A 26 -0.82 8.12 -6.50
N VAL A 27 -0.40 7.24 -5.58
CA VAL A 27 0.72 7.55 -4.66
C VAL A 27 1.98 7.87 -5.47
N ARG A 28 2.33 7.07 -6.48
CA ARG A 28 3.51 7.33 -7.32
C ARG A 28 3.42 8.67 -8.06
N GLN A 29 2.25 9.08 -8.52
CA GLN A 29 2.07 10.40 -9.16
C GLN A 29 2.29 11.54 -8.16
N LEU A 30 1.73 11.44 -6.95
CA LEU A 30 1.95 12.42 -5.88
C LEU A 30 3.44 12.59 -5.53
N LEU A 31 4.22 11.50 -5.61
CA LEU A 31 5.67 11.52 -5.41
C LEU A 31 6.46 12.18 -6.55
N VAL A 32 5.92 12.15 -7.77
CA VAL A 32 6.52 12.83 -8.93
C VAL A 32 6.19 14.33 -8.88
N GLU A 33 4.99 14.68 -8.43
CA GLU A 33 4.52 16.07 -8.34
C GLU A 33 5.17 16.85 -7.19
N ASP A 34 5.49 16.20 -6.06
CA ASP A 34 6.28 16.81 -4.97
C ASP A 34 7.43 15.90 -4.51
N PRO A 35 8.60 16.01 -5.14
CA PRO A 35 9.81 15.27 -4.75
C PRO A 35 10.34 15.64 -3.35
N GLY A 36 9.88 16.77 -2.79
CA GLY A 36 10.23 17.27 -1.47
C GLY A 36 9.20 16.93 -0.40
N ASN A 37 8.18 16.13 -0.71
CA ASN A 37 7.14 15.75 0.22
C ASN A 37 7.77 15.06 1.45
N SER A 38 7.83 15.80 2.56
CA SER A 38 8.43 15.36 3.81
C SER A 38 7.75 14.12 4.37
N GLU A 39 6.44 13.97 4.15
CA GLU A 39 5.67 12.80 4.60
C GLU A 39 6.12 11.52 3.87
N TYR A 40 6.47 11.61 2.59
CA TYR A 40 7.05 10.47 1.87
C TYR A 40 8.47 10.15 2.33
N VAL A 41 9.29 11.18 2.55
CA VAL A 41 10.65 11.01 3.06
C VAL A 41 10.63 10.33 4.43
N ASP A 42 9.71 10.74 5.30
CA ASP A 42 9.49 10.18 6.62
C ASP A 42 8.96 8.73 6.52
N MET A 43 7.95 8.47 5.69
CA MET A 43 7.41 7.12 5.47
C MET A 43 8.48 6.15 4.92
N LYS A 44 9.36 6.60 4.01
CA LYS A 44 10.46 5.78 3.47
C LYS A 44 11.49 5.44 4.55
N LYS A 45 11.74 6.39 5.47
CA LYS A 45 12.65 6.18 6.60
C LYS A 45 12.06 5.16 7.58
N GLU A 46 10.79 5.31 7.97
CA GLU A 46 10.08 4.36 8.84
C GLU A 46 10.04 2.95 8.24
N LEU A 47 9.73 2.84 6.95
CA LEU A 47 9.72 1.54 6.25
C LEU A 47 11.09 0.86 6.30
N THR A 48 12.17 1.63 6.15
CA THR A 48 13.54 1.13 6.22
C THR A 48 13.87 0.61 7.63
N GLU A 49 13.50 1.36 8.67
CA GLU A 49 13.71 0.99 10.08
C GLU A 49 12.96 -0.30 10.46
N VAL A 50 11.72 -0.48 9.98
CA VAL A 50 10.93 -1.70 10.23
C VAL A 50 11.45 -2.89 9.41
N SER A 51 11.99 -2.65 8.20
CA SER A 51 12.60 -3.72 7.40
C SER A 51 13.98 -4.14 7.90
N PHE A 52 14.60 -3.34 8.78
CA PHE A 52 15.87 -3.62 9.43
C PHE A 52 15.63 -4.04 10.89
N VAL A 53 14.92 -5.15 11.07
CA VAL A 53 14.86 -5.86 12.36
C VAL A 53 15.92 -6.98 12.30
N PRO A 54 16.94 -6.99 13.17
CA PRO A 54 18.00 -8.02 13.17
C PRO A 54 17.50 -9.40 13.59
#